data_AF-A0A1Z4ETR7-F1
#
_entry.id   AF-A0A1Z4ETR7-F1
#
_cell.length_a   1.000
_cell.length_b   1.000
_cell.length_c   1.000
_cell.angle_alpha   90.00
_cell.angle_beta   90.00
_cell.angle_gamma   90.00
#
_symmetry.space_group_name_H-M   'P 1'
#
loop_
_entity.id
_entity.type
_entity.pdbx_description
1 polymer ?
#
loop_
_entity_poly.entity_id
_entity_poly.type
_entity_poly.pdbx_seq_one_letter_code
_entity_poly.pdbx_strand_id
1 'polypeptide(L)'
;MAADRPNFFQYIAYCYGRRLPDSMKDWVANDLAGKGAVRRHIFRCAIPPLFILAPFWLLPASLYVHMEMTVPIYVWVLIMAHALNKVWRRHRLVQHDLDPGLVDVLKRQKDAWIHEDYARRFGPRSGDGHSSSGPI
;
A
#
# COMPACT_ATOMS: atom_id res chain seq x y z
N MET A 1 -11.25 -8.67 -27.17
CA MET A 1 -11.34 -7.69 -26.07
C MET A 1 -10.74 -8.36 -24.85
N ALA A 2 -9.46 -8.12 -24.57
CA ALA A 2 -8.83 -8.67 -23.37
C ALA A 2 -9.57 -8.12 -22.16
N ALA A 3 -9.96 -8.98 -21.21
CA ALA A 3 -10.65 -8.53 -20.02
C ALA A 3 -9.68 -7.66 -19.19
N ASP A 4 -9.92 -6.35 -19.13
CA ASP A 4 -9.11 -5.38 -18.35
C ASP A 4 -9.23 -5.56 -16.83
N ARG A 5 -9.78 -6.69 -16.36
CA ARG A 5 -9.99 -7.00 -14.95
C ARG A 5 -9.65 -8.46 -14.66
N PRO A 6 -8.96 -8.74 -13.54
CA PRO A 6 -8.66 -10.10 -13.14
C PRO A 6 -9.94 -10.84 -12.73
N ASN A 7 -10.00 -12.14 -13.04
CA ASN A 7 -11.04 -13.02 -12.50
C ASN A 7 -10.87 -13.19 -10.98
N PHE A 8 -11.90 -13.62 -10.26
CA PHE A 8 -11.89 -13.78 -8.80
C PHE A 8 -10.69 -14.59 -8.28
N PHE A 9 -10.41 -15.75 -8.89
CA PHE A 9 -9.24 -16.56 -8.51
C PHE A 9 -7.90 -15.90 -8.84
N GLN A 10 -7.83 -15.16 -9.96
CA GLN A 10 -6.62 -14.40 -10.31
C GLN A 10 -6.40 -13.25 -9.33
N TYR A 11 -7.47 -12.59 -8.89
CA TYR A 11 -7.43 -11.53 -7.89
C TYR A 11 -6.97 -12.06 -6.53
N ILE A 12 -7.49 -13.22 -6.10
CA ILE A 12 -7.05 -13.88 -4.85
C ILE A 12 -5.57 -14.25 -4.95
N ALA A 13 -5.17 -14.95 -6.01
CA ALA A 13 -3.78 -15.35 -6.19
C ALA A 13 -2.85 -14.12 -6.26
N TYR A 14 -3.29 -13.04 -6.91
CA TYR A 14 -2.60 -11.75 -6.93
C TYR A 14 -2.45 -11.13 -5.54
N CYS A 15 -3.49 -11.16 -4.71
CA CYS A 15 -3.41 -10.68 -3.33
C CYS A 15 -2.32 -11.41 -2.53
N TYR A 16 -2.16 -12.71 -2.77
CA TYR A 16 -1.17 -13.56 -2.10
C TYR A 16 0.20 -13.66 -2.80
N GLY A 17 0.46 -12.84 -3.83
CA GLY A 17 1.81 -12.70 -4.40
C GLY A 17 1.98 -13.19 -5.84
N ARG A 18 0.94 -13.75 -6.47
CA ARG A 18 1.03 -14.19 -7.87
C ARG A 18 1.08 -12.98 -8.81
N ARG A 19 1.98 -13.02 -9.79
CA ARG A 19 2.02 -12.06 -10.91
C ARG A 19 0.81 -12.29 -11.82
N LEU A 20 0.06 -11.22 -12.09
CA LEU A 20 -0.98 -11.18 -13.14
C LEU A 20 -0.36 -11.10 -14.56
N PRO A 21 -1.08 -11.58 -15.59
CA PRO A 21 -0.65 -11.47 -16.99
C PRO A 21 -0.39 -10.01 -17.41
N ASP A 22 0.53 -9.82 -18.36
CA ASP A 22 0.93 -8.49 -18.82
C ASP A 22 -0.20 -7.69 -19.48
N SER A 23 -1.24 -8.36 -19.99
CA SER A 23 -2.44 -7.72 -20.53
C SER A 23 -3.25 -6.94 -19.47
N MET A 24 -2.96 -7.13 -18.17
CA MET A 24 -3.66 -6.46 -17.06
C MET A 24 -2.77 -5.44 -16.33
N LYS A 25 -1.64 -5.02 -16.93
CA LYS A 25 -0.71 -4.05 -16.32
C LYS A 25 -1.38 -2.74 -15.91
N ASP A 26 -2.30 -2.21 -16.72
CA ASP A 26 -3.00 -0.96 -16.42
C ASP A 26 -3.94 -1.08 -15.21
N TRP A 27 -4.55 -2.26 -15.03
CA TRP A 27 -5.33 -2.56 -13.83
C TRP A 27 -4.44 -2.63 -12.59
N VAL A 28 -3.27 -3.28 -12.70
CA VAL A 28 -2.29 -3.36 -11.60
C VAL A 28 -1.73 -1.99 -11.23
N ALA A 29 -1.42 -1.15 -12.23
CA ALA A 29 -0.97 0.21 -12.03
C ALA A 29 -2.02 1.02 -11.26
N ASN A 30 -3.30 0.93 -11.64
CA ASN A 30 -4.39 1.60 -10.91
C ASN A 30 -4.64 1.00 -9.51
N ASP A 31 -4.48 -0.31 -9.33
CA ASP A 31 -4.63 -0.94 -8.02
C ASP A 31 -3.51 -0.53 -7.06
N LEU A 32 -2.27 -0.53 -7.53
CA LEU A 32 -1.09 -0.23 -6.71
C LEU A 32 -0.88 1.26 -6.56
N ALA A 33 -1.14 2.10 -7.57
CA ALA A 33 -0.85 3.53 -7.53
C ALA A 33 -2.08 4.42 -7.32
N GLY A 34 -3.29 3.90 -7.57
CA GLY A 34 -4.52 4.70 -7.54
C GLY A 34 -5.00 5.11 -6.15
N LYS A 35 -6.05 5.94 -6.13
CA LYS A 35 -6.70 6.42 -4.90
C LYS A 35 -7.18 5.23 -4.05
N GLY A 36 -6.79 5.23 -2.77
CA GLY A 36 -7.17 4.19 -1.82
C GLY A 36 -6.34 2.91 -1.86
N ALA A 37 -5.20 2.87 -2.57
CA ALA A 37 -4.31 1.69 -2.60
C ALA A 37 -3.90 1.19 -1.21
N VAL A 38 -3.58 2.12 -0.30
CA VAL A 38 -3.25 1.82 1.11
C VAL A 38 -4.41 1.09 1.80
N ARG A 39 -5.64 1.60 1.63
CA ARG A 39 -6.84 1.03 2.23
C ARG A 39 -7.11 -0.38 1.70
N ARG A 40 -6.98 -0.60 0.38
CA ARG A 40 -7.11 -1.92 -0.23
C ARG A 40 -6.08 -2.91 0.32
N HIS A 41 -4.82 -2.48 0.48
CA HIS A 41 -3.78 -3.31 1.08
C HIS A 41 -4.10 -3.69 2.53
N ILE A 42 -4.50 -2.72 3.36
CA ILE A 42 -4.89 -2.98 4.76
C ILE A 42 -6.04 -3.98 4.82
N PHE A 43 -7.10 -3.80 4.02
CA PHE A 43 -8.21 -4.77 3.97
C PHE A 43 -7.76 -6.17 3.53
N ARG A 44 -6.86 -6.28 2.54
CA ARG A 44 -6.31 -7.58 2.11
C ARG A 44 -5.50 -8.26 3.21
N CYS A 45 -4.72 -7.50 3.98
CA CYS A 45 -3.91 -8.00 5.07
C CYS A 45 -4.72 -8.30 6.34
N ALA A 46 -5.89 -7.68 6.52
CA ALA A 46 -6.81 -7.93 7.63
C ALA A 46 -7.51 -9.30 7.53
N ILE A 47 -7.74 -9.79 6.30
CA ILE A 47 -8.53 -11.01 6.06
C ILE A 47 -7.84 -12.28 6.61
N PRO A 48 -6.56 -12.59 6.32
CA PRO A 48 -5.94 -13.83 6.79
C PRO A 48 -5.88 -13.97 8.31
N PRO A 49 -5.47 -12.95 9.09
CA PRO A 49 -5.49 -13.02 10.55
C PRO A 49 -6.89 -13.29 11.11
N LEU A 50 -7.95 -12.71 10.52
CA LEU A 50 -9.32 -12.99 10.97
C LEU A 50 -9.67 -14.48 10.84
N PHE A 51 -9.31 -15.11 9.71
CA PHE A 51 -9.55 -16.55 9.53
C PHE A 51 -8.74 -17.42 10.50
N ILE A 52 -7.52 -17.00 10.84
CA ILE A 52 -6.66 -17.73 11.79
C ILE A 52 -7.16 -17.55 13.23
N LEU A 53 -7.65 -16.36 13.58
CA LEU A 53 -8.09 -16.03 14.93
C LEU A 53 -9.55 -16.46 15.20
N ALA A 54 -10.42 -16.51 14.18
CA ALA A 54 -11.83 -16.86 14.34
C ALA A 54 -12.09 -18.21 15.06
N PRO A 55 -11.34 -19.30 14.83
CA PRO A 55 -11.53 -20.55 15.57
C PRO A 55 -11.30 -20.42 17.07
N PHE A 56 -10.43 -19.51 17.53
CA PHE A 56 -10.19 -19.30 18.95
C PHE A 56 -11.42 -18.77 19.68
N TRP A 57 -12.31 -18.07 18.97
CA TRP A 57 -13.57 -17.56 19.52
C TRP A 57 -14.65 -18.63 19.72
N LEU A 58 -14.42 -19.86 19.22
CA LEU A 58 -15.31 -21.00 19.48
C LEU A 58 -15.02 -21.67 20.83
N LEU A 59 -13.90 -21.32 21.48
CA LEU A 59 -13.55 -21.86 22.79
C LEU A 59 -14.37 -21.18 23.88
N PRO A 60 -14.80 -21.92 24.91
CA PRO A 60 -15.54 -21.34 26.03
C PRO A 60 -14.60 -20.51 26.91
N ALA A 61 -14.49 -19.21 26.62
CA ALA A 61 -13.78 -18.23 27.44
C ALA A 61 -14.56 -16.91 27.52
N SER A 62 -14.20 -16.04 28.46
CA SER A 62 -14.83 -14.72 28.56
C SER A 62 -14.45 -13.86 27.34
N LEU A 63 -15.33 -12.92 26.97
CA LEU A 63 -15.04 -11.96 25.88
C LEU A 63 -13.76 -11.16 26.15
N TYR A 64 -13.47 -10.87 27.42
CA TYR A 64 -12.27 -10.17 27.85
C TYR A 64 -11.00 -10.95 27.50
N VAL A 65 -10.95 -12.25 27.80
CA VAL A 65 -9.82 -13.13 27.49
C VAL A 65 -9.61 -13.23 25.97
N HIS A 66 -10.68 -13.40 25.19
CA HIS A 66 -10.58 -13.42 23.73
C HIS A 66 -9.99 -12.13 23.17
N MET A 67 -10.38 -10.98 23.72
CA MET A 67 -9.85 -9.69 23.28
C MET A 67 -8.36 -9.54 23.62
N GLU A 68 -7.95 -9.88 24.83
CA GLU A 68 -6.53 -9.81 25.23
C GLU A 68 -5.63 -10.70 24.38
N MET A 69 -6.12 -11.88 23.98
CA MET A 69 -5.34 -12.82 23.18
C MET A 69 -5.29 -12.44 21.70
N THR A 70 -6.40 -11.93 21.14
CA THR A 70 -6.52 -11.74 19.68
C THR A 70 -6.26 -10.31 19.21
N VAL A 71 -6.67 -9.29 19.99
CA VAL A 71 -6.57 -7.88 19.59
C VAL A 71 -5.12 -7.42 19.45
N PRO A 72 -4.19 -7.70 20.38
CA PRO A 72 -2.81 -7.23 20.23
C PRO A 72 -2.14 -7.77 18.97
N ILE A 73 -2.33 -9.07 18.68
CA ILE A 73 -1.79 -9.71 17.48
C ILE A 73 -2.42 -9.11 16.23
N TYR A 74 -3.74 -8.94 16.21
CA TYR A 74 -4.46 -8.38 15.07
C TYR A 74 -4.03 -6.94 14.77
N VAL A 75 -3.99 -6.09 15.80
CA VAL A 75 -3.54 -4.70 15.69
C VAL A 75 -2.08 -4.64 15.23
N TRP A 76 -1.22 -5.49 15.78
CA TRP A 76 0.19 -5.56 15.37
C TRP A 76 0.34 -5.85 13.87
N VAL A 77 -0.41 -6.83 13.35
CA VAL A 77 -0.41 -7.15 11.91
C VAL A 77 -0.86 -5.96 11.07
N LEU A 78 -1.90 -5.21 11.50
CA LEU A 78 -2.36 -4.04 10.76
C LEU A 78 -1.33 -2.90 10.74
N ILE A 79 -0.65 -2.66 11.86
CA ILE A 79 0.43 -1.66 11.94
C ILE A 79 1.59 -2.08 11.03
N MET A 80 1.99 -3.34 11.07
CA MET A 80 3.04 -3.86 10.18
C MET A 80 2.64 -3.77 8.70
N ALA A 81 1.39 -4.13 8.36
CA ALA A 81 0.87 -3.99 7.01
C ALA A 81 0.90 -2.53 6.54
N HIS A 82 0.53 -1.59 7.42
CA HIS A 82 0.62 -0.16 7.11
C HIS A 82 2.06 0.31 6.86
N ALA A 83 2.99 -0.09 7.73
CA ALA A 83 4.40 0.28 7.64
C ALA A 83 5.08 -0.30 6.38
N LEU A 84 4.85 -1.59 6.09
CA LEU A 84 5.46 -2.28 4.95
C LEU A 84 4.78 -1.95 3.62
N ASN A 85 3.57 -1.38 3.63
CA ASN A 85 2.80 -1.10 2.41
C ASN A 85 3.60 -0.34 1.35
N LYS A 86 4.44 0.64 1.73
CA LYS A 86 5.27 1.39 0.77
C LYS A 86 6.27 0.47 0.07
N VAL A 87 7.02 -0.32 0.83
CA VAL A 87 8.05 -1.25 0.32
C VAL A 87 7.40 -2.32 -0.55
N TRP A 88 6.30 -2.90 -0.06
CA TRP A 88 5.57 -3.95 -0.77
C TRP A 88 5.01 -3.44 -2.11
N ARG A 89 4.36 -2.27 -2.14
CA ARG A 89 3.83 -1.68 -3.39
C ARG A 89 4.94 -1.39 -4.39
N ARG A 90 6.08 -0.88 -3.93
CA ARG A 90 7.25 -0.63 -4.78
C ARG A 90 7.78 -1.92 -5.39
N HIS A 91 7.94 -2.96 -4.58
CA HIS A 91 8.38 -4.28 -5.04
C HIS A 91 7.38 -4.89 -6.05
N ARG A 92 6.08 -4.74 -5.80
CA ARG A 92 5.03 -5.24 -6.70
C ARG A 92 5.02 -4.52 -8.05
N LEU A 93 5.28 -3.22 -8.10
CA LEU A 93 5.43 -2.51 -9.38
C LEU A 93 6.62 -3.05 -10.18
N VAL A 94 7.75 -3.29 -9.51
CA VAL A 94 8.93 -3.90 -10.15
C VAL A 94 8.62 -5.29 -10.69
N GLN A 95 7.89 -6.14 -9.94
CA GLN A 95 7.48 -7.47 -10.42
C GLN A 95 6.63 -7.45 -11.70
N HIS A 96 5.99 -6.31 -11.99
CA HIS A 96 5.14 -6.09 -13.15
C HIS A 96 5.78 -5.23 -14.25
N ASP A 97 7.08 -4.95 -14.14
CA ASP A 97 7.83 -4.08 -15.05
C ASP A 97 7.24 -2.65 -15.13
N LEU A 98 6.72 -2.15 -14.01
CA LEU A 98 6.16 -0.79 -13.87
C LEU A 98 7.11 0.10 -13.07
N ASP A 99 7.06 1.42 -13.35
CA ASP A 99 7.90 2.39 -12.64
C ASP A 99 7.59 2.40 -11.12
N PRO A 100 8.58 2.10 -10.26
CA PRO A 100 8.44 2.15 -8.80
C PRO A 100 8.01 3.53 -8.27
N GLY A 101 8.29 4.60 -9.02
CA GLY A 101 7.93 5.98 -8.68
C GLY A 101 6.43 6.26 -8.67
N LEU A 102 5.60 5.42 -9.31
CA LEU A 102 4.13 5.58 -9.31
C LEU A 102 3.53 5.61 -7.90
N VAL A 103 4.19 4.96 -6.92
CA VAL A 103 3.77 4.99 -5.52
C VAL A 103 3.69 6.40 -4.95
N ASP A 104 4.62 7.26 -5.36
CA ASP A 104 4.79 8.61 -4.84
C ASP A 104 3.95 9.64 -5.62
N VAL A 105 3.52 9.34 -6.86
CA VAL A 105 2.72 10.27 -7.70
C VAL A 105 1.44 10.71 -7.00
N LEU A 106 0.71 9.78 -6.38
CA LEU A 106 -0.54 10.11 -5.71
C LEU A 106 -0.31 10.92 -4.42
N LYS A 107 0.80 10.67 -3.73
CA LYS A 107 1.21 11.45 -2.55
C LYS A 107 1.60 12.87 -2.99
N ARG A 108 2.37 13.02 -4.06
CA ARG A 108 2.74 14.31 -4.65
C ARG A 108 1.52 15.12 -5.10
N GLN A 109 0.54 14.49 -5.75
CA GLN A 109 -0.72 15.17 -6.10
C GLN A 109 -1.49 15.63 -4.86
N LYS A 110 -1.53 14.79 -3.80
CA LYS A 110 -2.18 15.16 -2.54
C LYS A 110 -1.41 16.24 -1.79
N ASP A 111 -0.09 16.32 -1.91
CA ASP A 111 0.72 17.32 -1.22
C ASP A 111 0.91 18.60 -2.07
N ALA A 112 0.51 18.58 -3.34
CA ALA A 112 0.63 19.71 -4.27
C ALA A 112 -0.09 20.96 -3.76
N TRP A 113 -1.29 20.83 -3.19
CA TRP A 113 -2.00 21.98 -2.61
C TRP A 113 -1.27 22.58 -1.40
N ILE A 114 -0.52 21.76 -0.64
CA ILE A 114 0.32 22.25 0.48
C ILE A 114 1.50 23.02 -0.08
N HIS A 115 2.13 22.50 -1.13
CA HIS A 115 3.24 23.18 -1.81
C HIS A 115 2.80 24.50 -2.46
N GLU A 116 1.60 24.54 -3.04
CA GLU A 116 1.01 25.76 -3.61
C GLU A 116 0.66 26.80 -2.53
N ASP A 117 0.05 26.39 -1.40
CA ASP A 117 -0.24 27.29 -0.29
C ASP A 117 1.04 27.82 0.38
N TYR A 118 2.05 26.95 0.53
CA TYR A 118 3.37 27.36 1.01
C TYR A 118 4.02 28.38 0.06
N ALA A 119 4.02 28.12 -1.25
CA ALA A 119 4.59 29.01 -2.25
C ALA A 119 3.86 30.37 -2.31
N ARG A 120 2.55 30.38 -2.06
CA ARG A 120 1.76 31.63 -1.95
C ARG A 120 2.15 32.46 -0.74
N ARG A 121 2.42 31.81 0.41
CA ARG A 121 2.70 32.50 1.69
C ARG A 121 4.16 32.92 1.83
N PHE A 122 5.09 32.11 1.37
CA PHE A 122 6.53 32.27 1.62
C PHE A 122 7.38 32.45 0.36
N GLY A 123 6.75 32.46 -0.83
CA GLY A 123 7.42 32.51 -2.12
C GLY A 123 7.87 31.13 -2.63
N PRO A 124 8.23 31.01 -3.92
CA PRO A 124 8.74 29.76 -4.50
C PRO A 124 10.01 29.33 -3.75
N ARG A 125 10.16 28.02 -3.50
CA ARG A 125 11.42 27.49 -2.97
C ARG A 125 12.53 27.82 -3.97
N SER A 126 13.49 28.66 -3.59
CA SER A 126 14.67 28.92 -4.41
C SER A 126 15.37 27.59 -4.70
N GLY A 127 15.62 27.35 -5.99
CA GLY A 127 16.44 26.23 -6.43
C GLY A 127 17.88 26.43 -5.96
N ASP A 128 18.44 25.34 -5.43
CA ASP A 128 19.86 25.01 -5.37
C ASP A 128 20.71 25.55 -4.21
N GLY A 129 21.38 24.59 -3.55
CA GLY A 129 22.35 24.83 -2.49
C GLY A 129 23.11 23.57 -2.04
N HIS A 130 23.33 22.57 -2.91
CA HIS A 130 24.46 21.64 -2.74
C HIS A 130 24.88 21.00 -4.07
N SER A 131 25.46 21.80 -4.96
CA SER A 131 26.54 21.32 -5.82
C SER A 131 27.83 21.76 -5.16
N SER A 132 28.36 20.96 -4.23
CA SER A 132 29.74 21.13 -3.76
C SER A 132 30.66 20.61 -4.85
N SER A 133 30.85 21.41 -5.89
CA SER A 133 32.03 21.34 -6.73
C SER A 133 33.13 22.04 -5.93
N GLY A 134 33.89 21.30 -5.13
CA GLY A 134 35.11 21.82 -4.52
C GLY A 134 36.21 21.92 -5.59
N PRO A 135 36.95 23.04 -5.70
CA PRO A 135 38.35 22.96 -6.08
C PRO A 135 39.07 22.31 -4.87
N ILE A 136 40.01 21.38 -5.00
CA ILE A 136 41.31 21.41 -5.68
C ILE A 136 41.72 19.94 -5.90
#